data_AF-A0A4Y3WJ20-F1
#
_entry.id   AF-A0A4Y3WJ20-F1
#
_cell.length_a   1.000
_cell.length_b   1.000
_cell.length_c   1.000
_cell.angle_alpha   90.00
_cell.angle_beta   90.00
_cell.angle_gamma   90.00
#
_symmetry.space_group_name_H-M   'P 1'
#
loop_
_entity.id
_entity.type
_entity.pdbx_description
1 polymer ?
#
loop_
_entity_poly.entity_id
_entity_poly.type
_entity_poly.pdbx_seq_one_letter_code
_entity_poly.pdbx_strand_id
1 'polypeptide(L)'
;MPARTPALNALTATEKGELLDALLTARPDLRGQAEELATRRLSTVDPIGVADGVESTLRFVAIDGLNDRAGYQPGIGYVHPVEAAAEILDELLQPFLDDLQRHARLGMTAAATEMAVGIMHGLHRCRDGGSESLLEYSPDFADERAAEVIRRCRALAVDLPVDDLVDALTGWETLFGDGRSTS
;
A
#
# COMPACT_ATOMS: atom_id res chain seq x y z
N MET A 1 -19.60 -25.21 27.63
CA MET A 1 -20.49 -25.44 26.47
C MET A 1 -19.62 -25.54 25.23
N PRO A 2 -19.75 -26.57 24.38
CA PRO A 2 -19.03 -26.59 23.11
C PRO A 2 -19.45 -25.39 22.26
N ALA A 3 -18.52 -24.82 21.49
CA ALA A 3 -18.83 -23.70 20.59
C ALA A 3 -19.94 -24.14 19.62
N ARG A 4 -20.94 -23.27 19.38
CA ARG A 4 -22.13 -23.63 18.58
C ARG A 4 -21.83 -23.89 17.10
N THR A 5 -20.60 -23.66 16.64
CA THR A 5 -20.14 -23.81 15.25
C THR A 5 -18.67 -24.22 15.16
N PRO A 6 -18.30 -25.43 15.62
CA PRO A 6 -16.89 -25.85 15.68
C PRO A 6 -16.27 -26.03 14.29
N ALA A 7 -17.05 -26.50 13.31
CA ALA A 7 -16.57 -26.70 11.94
C ALA A 7 -16.30 -25.37 11.21
N LEU A 8 -17.19 -24.37 11.31
CA LEU A 8 -16.97 -23.04 10.69
C LEU A 8 -15.72 -22.35 11.21
N ASN A 9 -15.42 -22.53 12.50
CA ASN A 9 -14.25 -21.93 13.13
C ASN A 9 -12.94 -22.60 12.69
N ALA A 10 -13.00 -23.87 12.27
CA ALA A 10 -11.84 -24.63 11.82
C ALA A 10 -11.44 -24.34 10.36
N LEU A 11 -12.30 -23.65 9.59
CA LEU A 11 -12.02 -23.32 8.19
C LEU A 11 -10.86 -22.33 8.05
N THR A 12 -10.00 -22.59 7.08
CA THR A 12 -8.97 -21.68 6.57
C THR A 12 -9.60 -20.46 5.88
N ALA A 13 -8.78 -19.46 5.54
CA ALA A 13 -9.25 -18.27 4.81
C ALA A 13 -9.83 -18.63 3.43
N THR A 14 -9.15 -19.53 2.70
CA THR A 14 -9.61 -20.02 1.40
C THR A 14 -10.95 -20.73 1.52
N GLU A 15 -11.07 -21.69 2.45
CA GLU A 15 -12.32 -22.44 2.64
C GLU A 15 -13.48 -21.54 3.10
N LYS A 16 -13.20 -20.46 3.86
CA LYS A 16 -14.22 -19.45 4.20
C LYS A 16 -14.70 -18.67 2.98
N GLY A 17 -13.81 -18.35 2.04
CA GLY A 17 -14.16 -17.71 0.77
C GLY A 17 -15.05 -18.62 -0.08
N GLU A 18 -14.63 -19.87 -0.28
CA GLU A 18 -15.41 -20.87 -1.02
C GLU A 18 -16.79 -21.12 -0.38
N LEU A 19 -16.86 -21.16 0.95
CA LEU A 19 -18.13 -21.26 1.66
C LEU A 19 -19.03 -20.05 1.43
N LEU A 20 -18.48 -18.83 1.44
CA LEU A 20 -19.24 -17.61 1.16
C LEU A 20 -19.83 -17.67 -0.26
N ASP A 21 -19.04 -18.06 -1.26
CA ASP A 21 -19.50 -18.21 -2.64
C ASP A 21 -20.63 -19.25 -2.77
N ALA A 22 -20.47 -20.40 -2.10
CA ALA A 22 -21.50 -21.43 -2.05
C ALA A 22 -22.80 -20.91 -1.38
N LEU A 23 -22.68 -20.16 -0.28
CA LEU A 23 -23.82 -19.56 0.42
C LEU A 23 -24.54 -18.51 -0.46
N LEU A 24 -23.81 -17.61 -1.12
CA LEU A 24 -24.40 -16.57 -1.99
C LEU A 24 -24.99 -17.14 -3.30
N THR A 25 -24.54 -18.31 -3.70
CA THR A 25 -25.14 -19.09 -4.80
C THR A 25 -26.45 -19.73 -4.36
N ALA A 26 -26.46 -20.38 -3.19
CA ALA A 26 -27.65 -21.03 -2.65
C ALA A 26 -28.71 -20.03 -2.15
N ARG A 27 -28.29 -18.85 -1.70
CA ARG A 27 -29.14 -17.79 -1.11
C ARG A 27 -28.83 -16.42 -1.74
N PRO A 28 -29.33 -16.16 -2.96
CA PRO A 28 -29.12 -14.88 -3.64
C PRO A 28 -29.66 -13.67 -2.88
N ASP A 29 -30.64 -13.88 -2.00
CA ASP A 29 -31.21 -12.86 -1.12
C ASP A 29 -30.18 -12.25 -0.15
N LEU A 30 -29.10 -12.98 0.16
CA LEU A 30 -28.04 -12.51 1.05
C LEU A 30 -27.00 -11.61 0.35
N ARG A 31 -27.00 -11.53 -1.00
CA ARG A 31 -25.96 -10.81 -1.75
C ARG A 31 -25.91 -9.32 -1.39
N GLY A 32 -27.06 -8.66 -1.26
CA GLY A 32 -27.09 -7.25 -0.88
C GLY A 32 -26.47 -6.99 0.50
N GLN A 33 -26.77 -7.85 1.47
CA GLN A 33 -26.20 -7.75 2.83
C GLN A 33 -24.69 -8.06 2.84
N ALA A 34 -24.26 -9.08 2.09
CA ALA A 34 -22.85 -9.41 1.96
C ALA A 34 -22.06 -8.26 1.32
N GLU A 35 -22.61 -7.64 0.27
CA GLU A 35 -22.02 -6.47 -0.39
C GLU A 35 -21.94 -5.27 0.55
N GLU A 36 -22.98 -5.00 1.33
CA GLU A 36 -22.98 -3.92 2.32
C GLU A 36 -21.90 -4.12 3.39
N LEU A 37 -21.74 -5.36 3.89
CA LEU A 37 -20.72 -5.70 4.88
C LEU A 37 -19.30 -5.61 4.28
N ALA A 38 -19.12 -6.10 3.05
CA ALA A 38 -17.85 -5.99 2.33
C ALA A 38 -17.48 -4.52 2.10
N THR A 39 -18.44 -3.71 1.62
CA THR A 39 -18.27 -2.27 1.41
C THR A 39 -17.89 -1.59 2.71
N ARG A 40 -18.62 -1.82 3.80
CA ARG A 40 -18.31 -1.22 5.11
C ARG A 40 -16.92 -1.59 5.61
N ARG A 41 -16.51 -2.84 5.38
CA ARG A 41 -15.19 -3.33 5.80
C ARG A 41 -14.06 -2.68 5.00
N LEU A 42 -14.23 -2.54 3.69
CA LEU A 42 -13.25 -1.90 2.80
C LEU A 42 -13.23 -0.37 2.96
N SER A 43 -14.36 0.25 3.29
CA SER A 43 -14.43 1.69 3.51
C SER A 43 -13.78 2.17 4.81
N THR A 44 -13.36 1.27 5.71
CA THR A 44 -12.71 1.63 6.98
C THR A 44 -11.21 1.41 6.84
N VAL A 45 -10.46 2.47 6.55
CA VAL A 45 -9.00 2.44 6.48
C VAL A 45 -8.41 3.19 7.66
N ASP A 46 -7.34 2.64 8.24
CA ASP A 46 -6.55 3.34 9.25
C ASP A 46 -5.27 3.87 8.59
N PRO A 47 -5.17 5.19 8.30
CA PRO A 47 -4.00 5.75 7.65
C PRO A 47 -2.72 5.59 8.49
N ILE A 48 -2.82 5.53 9.82
CA ILE A 48 -1.67 5.31 10.70
C ILE A 48 -1.18 3.87 10.53
N GLY A 49 -2.08 2.89 10.57
CA GLY A 49 -1.74 1.49 10.32
C GLY A 49 -1.14 1.24 8.93
N VAL A 50 -1.62 1.96 7.90
CA VAL A 50 -1.01 1.92 6.56
C VAL A 50 0.41 2.50 6.57
N ALA A 51 0.63 3.65 7.21
CA ALA A 51 1.95 4.27 7.32
C ALA A 51 2.95 3.36 8.02
N ASP A 52 2.56 2.78 9.17
CA ASP A 52 3.37 1.83 9.94
C ASP A 52 3.68 0.57 9.12
N GLY A 53 2.71 0.09 8.33
CA GLY A 53 2.88 -1.04 7.43
C GLY A 53 3.90 -0.78 6.34
N VAL A 54 3.83 0.37 5.67
CA VAL A 54 4.79 0.79 4.63
C VAL A 54 6.18 0.93 5.23
N GLU A 55 6.31 1.69 6.33
CA GLU A 55 7.59 1.90 6.99
C GLU A 55 8.24 0.58 7.41
N SER A 56 7.48 -0.28 8.09
CA SER A 56 7.98 -1.58 8.54
C SER A 56 8.44 -2.46 7.38
N THR A 57 7.64 -2.53 6.32
CA THR A 57 7.95 -3.36 5.14
C THR A 57 9.23 -2.88 4.45
N LEU A 58 9.40 -1.57 4.28
CA LEU A 58 10.56 -1.00 3.58
C LEU A 58 11.83 -0.95 4.44
N ARG A 59 11.71 -0.75 5.77
CA ARG A 59 12.88 -0.66 6.66
C ARG A 59 13.42 -2.01 7.12
N PHE A 60 12.55 -3.00 7.35
CA PHE A 60 12.97 -4.30 7.92
C PHE A 60 13.24 -5.38 6.87
N VAL A 61 13.23 -5.05 5.58
CA VAL A 61 13.71 -5.97 4.55
C VAL A 61 15.22 -6.20 4.72
N ALA A 62 15.60 -7.47 4.83
CA ALA A 62 17.00 -7.85 4.98
C ALA A 62 17.80 -7.57 3.70
N ILE A 63 19.01 -7.00 3.87
CA ILE A 63 19.97 -6.79 2.77
C ILE A 63 20.37 -8.12 2.10
N ASP A 64 20.22 -9.26 2.77
CA ASP A 64 20.58 -10.56 2.23
C ASP A 64 19.91 -10.88 0.88
N GLY A 65 18.67 -10.43 0.67
CA GLY A 65 17.97 -10.58 -0.62
C GLY A 65 18.58 -9.79 -1.78
N LEU A 66 19.42 -8.78 -1.49
CA LEU A 66 20.12 -7.99 -2.50
C LEU A 66 21.18 -8.82 -3.23
N ASN A 67 21.89 -9.70 -2.52
CA ASN A 67 22.96 -10.50 -3.10
C ASN A 67 22.43 -11.54 -4.11
N ASP A 68 21.18 -11.98 -3.94
CA ASP A 68 20.53 -12.90 -4.87
C ASP A 68 20.13 -12.20 -6.18
N ARG A 69 19.92 -10.88 -6.14
CA ARG A 69 19.39 -10.08 -7.26
C ARG A 69 20.40 -9.17 -7.93
N ALA A 70 21.44 -8.76 -7.21
CA ALA A 70 22.54 -7.97 -7.74
C ALA A 70 23.67 -8.85 -8.27
N GLY A 71 24.58 -8.26 -9.06
CA GLY A 71 25.72 -8.97 -9.62
C GLY A 71 25.40 -9.68 -10.94
N TYR A 72 26.23 -10.66 -11.32
CA TYR A 72 26.07 -11.33 -12.60
C TYR A 72 24.94 -12.37 -12.57
N GLN A 73 23.92 -12.14 -13.38
CA GLN A 73 22.75 -12.98 -13.54
C GLN A 73 22.82 -13.76 -14.86
N PRO A 74 22.83 -15.10 -14.85
CA PRO A 74 22.88 -15.91 -16.07
C PRO A 74 21.77 -15.56 -17.06
N GLY A 75 22.14 -15.19 -18.29
CA GLY A 75 21.19 -14.86 -19.36
C GLY A 75 20.64 -13.43 -19.34
N ILE A 76 20.91 -12.65 -18.29
CA ILE A 76 20.50 -11.23 -18.17
C ILE A 76 21.73 -10.31 -18.21
N GLY A 77 22.84 -10.71 -17.58
CA GLY A 77 24.06 -9.90 -17.47
C GLY A 77 24.27 -9.37 -16.05
N TYR A 78 25.07 -8.31 -15.90
CA TYR A 78 25.35 -7.72 -14.60
C TYR A 78 24.23 -6.75 -14.17
N VAL A 79 23.66 -6.97 -12.99
CA VAL A 79 22.66 -6.09 -12.35
C VAL A 79 23.33 -5.27 -11.27
N HIS A 80 23.13 -3.96 -11.29
CA HIS A 80 23.75 -3.07 -10.31
C HIS A 80 23.02 -3.16 -8.96
N PRO A 81 23.70 -3.15 -7.80
CA PRO A 81 23.04 -3.22 -6.49
C PRO A 81 21.98 -2.14 -6.26
N VAL A 82 22.21 -0.91 -6.75
CA VAL A 82 21.22 0.19 -6.70
C VAL A 82 19.92 -0.17 -7.43
N GLU A 83 20.04 -0.78 -8.61
CA GLU A 83 18.88 -1.19 -9.43
C GLU A 83 18.12 -2.33 -8.75
N ALA A 84 18.84 -3.37 -8.31
CA ALA A 84 18.24 -4.49 -7.59
C ALA A 84 17.55 -4.06 -6.29
N ALA A 85 18.14 -3.13 -5.53
CA ALA A 85 17.52 -2.60 -4.32
C ALA A 85 16.22 -1.83 -4.63
N ALA A 86 16.23 -0.98 -5.65
CA ALA A 86 15.04 -0.24 -6.09
C ALA A 86 13.91 -1.20 -6.52
N GLU A 87 14.22 -2.25 -7.28
CA GLU A 87 13.22 -3.25 -7.67
C GLU A 87 12.62 -4.00 -6.48
N ILE A 88 13.43 -4.42 -5.50
CA ILE A 88 12.94 -5.08 -4.29
C ILE A 88 12.01 -4.14 -3.52
N LEU A 89 12.41 -2.87 -3.36
CA LEU A 89 11.60 -1.87 -2.66
C LEU A 89 10.27 -1.60 -3.39
N ASP A 90 10.29 -1.57 -4.73
CA ASP A 90 9.09 -1.44 -5.55
C ASP A 90 8.14 -2.63 -5.35
N GLU A 91 8.65 -3.86 -5.37
CA GLU A 91 7.86 -5.07 -5.12
C GLU A 91 7.22 -5.07 -3.72
N LEU A 92 7.93 -4.54 -2.73
CA LEU A 92 7.44 -4.42 -1.36
C LEU A 92 6.38 -3.33 -1.19
N LEU A 93 6.48 -2.24 -1.93
CA LEU A 93 5.50 -1.15 -1.92
C LEU A 93 4.24 -1.48 -2.74
N GLN A 94 4.37 -2.31 -3.78
CA GLN A 94 3.32 -2.61 -4.74
C GLN A 94 1.99 -3.08 -4.12
N PRO A 95 1.95 -3.94 -3.07
CA PRO A 95 0.69 -4.33 -2.44
C PRO A 95 -0.12 -3.15 -1.91
N PHE A 96 0.53 -2.11 -1.39
CA PHE A 96 -0.15 -0.90 -0.90
C PHE A 96 -0.72 -0.07 -2.06
N LEU A 97 0.04 0.04 -3.16
CA LEU A 97 -0.41 0.75 -4.37
C LEU A 97 -1.56 0.03 -5.07
N ASP A 98 -1.53 -1.29 -5.10
CA ASP A 98 -2.61 -2.12 -5.63
C ASP A 98 -3.88 -1.97 -4.78
N ASP A 99 -3.73 -1.90 -3.46
CA ASP A 99 -4.88 -1.74 -2.58
C ASP A 99 -5.51 -0.35 -2.69
N LEU A 100 -4.69 0.71 -2.79
CA LEU A 100 -5.14 2.07 -3.13
C LEU A 100 -5.95 2.07 -4.43
N GLN A 101 -5.40 1.46 -5.48
CA GLN A 101 -6.06 1.38 -6.79
C GLN A 101 -7.36 0.57 -6.73
N ARG A 102 -7.40 -0.52 -5.94
CA ARG A 102 -8.57 -1.34 -5.73
C ARG A 102 -9.71 -0.54 -5.09
N HIS A 103 -9.43 0.19 -4.01
CA HIS A 103 -10.43 1.03 -3.33
C HIS A 103 -10.95 2.14 -4.25
N ALA A 104 -10.05 2.82 -4.96
CA ALA A 104 -10.44 3.87 -5.91
C ALA A 104 -11.37 3.33 -7.02
N ARG A 105 -11.06 2.16 -7.60
CA ARG A 105 -11.88 1.52 -8.64
C ARG A 105 -13.26 1.06 -8.17
N LEU A 106 -13.40 0.77 -6.88
CA LEU A 106 -14.68 0.45 -6.24
C LEU A 106 -15.48 1.71 -5.87
N GLY A 107 -14.98 2.91 -6.17
CA GLY A 107 -15.62 4.18 -5.82
C GLY A 107 -15.50 4.54 -4.34
N MET A 108 -14.63 3.87 -3.58
CA MET A 108 -14.41 4.10 -2.16
C MET A 108 -13.42 5.26 -1.96
N THR A 109 -13.82 6.46 -2.39
CA THR A 109 -12.94 7.63 -2.50
C THR A 109 -12.32 8.05 -1.16
N ALA A 110 -13.09 8.03 -0.07
CA ALA A 110 -12.57 8.35 1.27
C ALA A 110 -11.49 7.35 1.73
N ALA A 111 -11.77 6.05 1.62
CA ALA A 111 -10.81 5.00 1.96
C ALA A 111 -9.55 5.04 1.08
N ALA A 112 -9.70 5.30 -0.21
CA ALA A 112 -8.57 5.50 -1.12
C ALA A 112 -7.73 6.71 -0.72
N THR A 113 -8.37 7.79 -0.27
CA THR A 113 -7.68 8.99 0.25
C THR A 113 -6.89 8.66 1.51
N GLU A 114 -7.51 7.99 2.49
CA GLU A 114 -6.86 7.54 3.72
C GLU A 114 -5.68 6.60 3.43
N MET A 115 -5.82 5.69 2.48
CA MET A 115 -4.71 4.84 2.02
C MET A 115 -3.56 5.67 1.46
N ALA A 116 -3.84 6.60 0.56
CA ALA A 116 -2.81 7.42 -0.05
C ALA A 116 -2.09 8.29 0.99
N VAL A 117 -2.82 8.88 1.94
CA VAL A 117 -2.26 9.62 3.09
C VAL A 117 -1.33 8.72 3.90
N GLY A 118 -1.79 7.51 4.26
CA GLY A 118 -0.96 6.55 5.00
C GLY A 118 0.31 6.16 4.26
N ILE A 119 0.22 5.87 2.95
CA ILE A 119 1.37 5.54 2.11
C ILE A 119 2.37 6.71 2.08
N MET A 120 1.89 7.93 1.90
CA MET A 120 2.75 9.13 1.88
C MET A 120 3.49 9.31 3.21
N HIS A 121 2.81 9.13 4.35
CA HIS A 121 3.46 9.18 5.66
C HIS A 121 4.50 8.08 5.83
N GLY A 122 4.18 6.84 5.45
CA GLY A 122 5.12 5.72 5.55
C GLY A 122 6.39 5.95 4.70
N LEU A 123 6.22 6.42 3.46
CA LEU A 123 7.35 6.78 2.59
C LEU A 123 8.16 7.94 3.17
N HIS A 124 7.52 8.98 3.69
CA HIS A 124 8.22 10.12 4.30
C HIS A 124 9.06 9.70 5.49
N ARG A 125 8.55 8.80 6.33
CA ARG A 125 9.33 8.21 7.44
C ARG A 125 10.51 7.39 6.96
N CYS A 126 10.50 6.85 5.74
CA CYS A 126 11.61 6.13 5.13
C CYS A 126 12.64 7.02 4.42
N ARG A 127 12.37 8.33 4.28
CA ARG A 127 13.14 9.26 3.43
C ARG A 127 14.63 9.31 3.74
N ASP A 128 15.00 9.46 5.02
CA ASP A 128 16.41 9.63 5.39
C ASP A 128 17.18 8.29 5.50
N GLY A 129 16.62 7.21 4.95
CA GLY A 129 17.15 5.86 5.11
C GLY A 129 17.21 5.45 6.58
N GLY A 130 17.64 4.23 6.86
CA GLY A 130 18.07 3.82 8.19
C GLY A 130 19.35 3.04 8.02
N SER A 131 20.26 3.10 9.00
CA SER A 131 21.49 2.33 8.95
C SER A 131 21.16 0.85 8.72
N GLU A 132 21.79 0.22 7.72
CA GLU A 132 21.64 -1.20 7.37
C GLU A 132 20.32 -1.60 6.68
N SER A 133 19.75 -0.71 5.86
CA SER A 133 18.54 -1.01 5.06
C SER A 133 18.79 -0.91 3.55
N LEU A 134 17.94 -1.56 2.73
CA LEU A 134 17.98 -1.44 1.27
C LEU A 134 17.79 0.01 0.79
N LEU A 135 17.15 0.85 1.59
CA LEU A 135 16.94 2.28 1.31
C LEU A 135 18.27 3.05 1.16
N GLU A 136 19.37 2.58 1.77
CA GLU A 136 20.70 3.20 1.57
C GLU A 136 21.18 3.10 0.12
N TYR A 137 20.77 2.06 -0.60
CA TYR A 137 21.11 1.86 -2.00
C TYR A 137 20.19 2.66 -2.93
N SER A 138 19.10 3.25 -2.43
CA SER A 138 18.18 4.08 -3.21
C SER A 138 17.69 5.30 -2.41
N PRO A 139 18.56 6.31 -2.19
CA PRO A 139 18.25 7.47 -1.36
C PRO A 139 17.05 8.30 -1.84
N ASP A 140 16.82 8.33 -3.15
CA ASP A 140 15.72 9.09 -3.76
C ASP A 140 14.40 8.28 -3.84
N PHE A 141 14.39 7.02 -3.40
CA PHE A 141 13.24 6.11 -3.53
C PHE A 141 11.96 6.69 -2.95
N ALA A 142 12.02 7.20 -1.71
CA ALA A 142 10.85 7.74 -1.03
C ALA A 142 10.24 8.93 -1.78
N ASP A 143 11.09 9.85 -2.25
CA ASP A 143 10.70 11.06 -2.97
C ASP A 143 10.08 10.71 -4.33
N GLU A 144 10.71 9.79 -5.08
CA GLU A 144 10.20 9.33 -6.38
C GLU A 144 8.85 8.62 -6.26
N ARG A 145 8.72 7.72 -5.28
CA ARG A 145 7.47 6.97 -5.06
C ARG A 145 6.36 7.85 -4.49
N ALA A 146 6.68 8.83 -3.66
CA ALA A 146 5.71 9.83 -3.21
C ALA A 146 5.16 10.64 -4.39
N ALA A 147 6.02 11.08 -5.31
CA ALA A 147 5.60 11.73 -6.53
C ALA A 147 4.72 10.81 -7.41
N GLU A 148 5.01 9.50 -7.44
CA GLU A 148 4.18 8.51 -8.12
C GLU A 148 2.79 8.36 -7.47
N VAL A 149 2.71 8.27 -6.14
CA VAL A 149 1.43 8.20 -5.41
C VAL A 149 0.56 9.41 -5.75
N ILE A 150 1.13 10.62 -5.77
CA ILE A 150 0.41 11.84 -6.18
C ILE A 150 -0.12 11.71 -7.62
N ARG A 151 0.72 11.25 -8.57
CA ARG A 151 0.31 11.03 -9.97
C ARG A 151 -0.81 9.99 -10.08
N ARG A 152 -0.72 8.88 -9.34
CA ARG A 152 -1.74 7.82 -9.30
C ARG A 152 -3.06 8.35 -8.74
N CYS A 153 -3.02 9.10 -7.63
CA CYS A 153 -4.21 9.70 -7.05
C CYS A 153 -4.92 10.63 -8.04
N ARG A 154 -4.16 11.49 -8.75
CA ARG A 154 -4.71 12.33 -9.83
C ARG A 154 -5.35 11.50 -10.95
N ALA A 155 -4.69 10.44 -11.40
CA ALA A 155 -5.21 9.56 -12.45
C ALA A 155 -6.47 8.79 -12.03
N LEU A 156 -6.61 8.50 -10.73
CA LEU A 156 -7.74 7.79 -10.14
C LEU A 156 -8.84 8.73 -9.61
N ALA A 157 -8.69 10.04 -9.75
CA ALA A 157 -9.57 11.05 -9.16
C ALA A 157 -9.74 10.90 -7.63
N VAL A 158 -8.68 10.50 -6.94
CA VAL A 158 -8.59 10.50 -5.47
C VAL A 158 -8.13 11.89 -5.03
N ASP A 159 -8.92 12.52 -4.15
CA ASP A 159 -8.68 13.88 -3.66
C ASP A 159 -7.77 13.84 -2.44
N LEU A 160 -6.51 14.23 -2.62
CA LEU A 160 -5.54 14.26 -1.53
C LEU A 160 -5.73 15.54 -0.70
N PRO A 161 -5.69 15.46 0.64
CA PRO A 161 -5.70 16.64 1.51
C PRO A 161 -4.32 17.33 1.45
N VAL A 162 -4.05 18.04 0.35
CA VAL A 162 -2.72 18.60 0.04
C VAL A 162 -2.24 19.55 1.13
N ASP A 163 -3.13 20.42 1.64
CA ASP A 163 -2.76 21.40 2.67
C ASP A 163 -2.27 20.70 3.96
N ASP A 164 -3.01 19.69 4.43
CA ASP A 164 -2.64 18.90 5.61
C ASP A 164 -1.32 18.13 5.39
N LEU A 165 -1.14 17.58 4.18
CA LEU A 165 0.07 16.83 3.83
C LEU A 165 1.31 17.74 3.72
N VAL A 166 1.17 18.96 3.19
CA VAL A 166 2.26 19.93 3.13
C VAL A 166 2.73 20.32 4.53
N ASP A 167 1.79 20.53 5.45
CA ASP A 167 2.10 20.87 6.85
C ASP A 167 2.75 19.70 7.59
N ALA A 168 2.32 18.46 7.30
CA ALA A 168 2.79 17.27 8.01
C ALA A 168 4.08 16.66 7.43
N LEU A 169 4.30 16.78 6.12
CA LEU A 169 5.39 16.12 5.38
C LEU A 169 6.47 17.12 4.98
N THR A 170 7.14 17.69 6.00
CA THR A 170 8.18 18.71 5.80
C THR A 170 9.27 18.26 4.83
N GLY A 171 9.71 19.17 3.97
CA GLY A 171 10.72 18.94 2.92
C GLY A 171 10.20 18.26 1.65
N TRP A 172 8.89 18.03 1.52
CA TRP A 172 8.20 17.59 0.30
C TRP A 172 7.24 18.65 -0.28
N GLU A 173 7.33 19.90 0.16
CA GLU A 173 6.44 20.98 -0.25
C GLU A 173 6.40 21.15 -1.78
N THR A 174 7.55 20.92 -2.44
CA THR A 174 7.69 21.02 -3.89
C THR A 174 7.04 19.85 -4.65
N LEU A 175 6.85 18.67 -4.03
CA LEU A 175 6.19 17.51 -4.65
C LEU A 175 4.70 17.79 -4.90
N PHE A 176 4.08 18.59 -4.05
CA PHE A 176 2.69 19.00 -4.18
C PHE A 176 2.51 20.14 -5.20
N GLY A 177 3.56 20.92 -5.46
CA GLY A 177 3.59 22.06 -6.37
C GLY A 177 2.91 23.31 -5.80
N ASP A 178 3.26 24.51 -6.29
CA ASP A 178 2.79 25.85 -5.88
C ASP A 178 1.27 26.07 -6.07
N GLY A 179 0.44 25.25 -5.41
CA GLY A 179 -1.00 25.39 -5.31
C GLY A 179 -1.45 26.54 -4.41
N ARG A 180 -0.54 27.41 -3.96
CA ARG A 180 -0.91 28.73 -3.41
C ARG A 180 -1.39 29.62 -4.55
N SER A 181 -2.62 29.35 -5.00
CA SER A 181 -3.45 30.41 -5.57
C SER A 181 -3.59 31.47 -4.48
N THR A 182 -2.80 32.53 -4.64
CA THR A 182 -3.02 33.77 -3.92
C THR A 182 -4.45 34.21 -4.20
N SER A 183 -5.18 34.49 -3.12
CA SER A 183 -6.53 35.05 -3.12
C SER A 183 -6.69 36.25 -4.04
#